data_AF-A0A150A062-F1
#
_entry.id   AF-A0A150A062-F1
#
_cell.length_a   1.000
_cell.length_b   1.000
_cell.length_c   1.000
_cell.angle_alpha   90.00
_cell.angle_beta   90.00
_cell.angle_gamma   90.00
#
_symmetry.space_group_name_H-M   'P 1'
#
loop_
_entity.id
_entity.type
_entity.pdbx_description
1 polymer ?
#
loop_
_entity_poly.entity_id
_entity_poly.type
_entity_poly.pdbx_seq_one_letter_code
_entity_poly.pdbx_strand_id
1 'polypeptide(L)'
;MDSPHPHADGPQRRRTFSAADKLAHLAAYEQACQTGGGGAYLRREGLYSSLISEWRRQRDAGVLDGTKPGEKVGKLTAEQTEIARLKRELERANKKLATTETALLIMGKAHSLLEQLSESTDADEQRKKR
;
A
#
# COMPACT_ATOMS: atom_id res chain seq x y z
N MET A 1 31.38 -17.78 45.22
CA MET A 1 30.39 -16.72 45.42
C MET A 1 30.93 -15.49 44.69
N ASP A 2 30.42 -15.00 43.57
CA ASP A 2 29.23 -15.28 42.78
C ASP A 2 29.54 -14.88 41.34
N SER A 3 29.18 -15.71 40.37
CA SER A 3 29.30 -15.36 38.94
C SER A 3 28.23 -14.31 38.60
N PRO A 4 28.56 -13.25 37.83
CA PRO A 4 27.56 -12.26 37.46
C PRO A 4 26.56 -12.89 36.50
N HIS A 5 25.30 -12.99 36.94
CA HIS A 5 24.22 -13.50 36.12
C HIS A 5 23.96 -12.55 34.93
N PRO A 6 23.82 -13.05 33.68
CA PRO A 6 23.67 -12.24 32.46
C PRO A 6 22.33 -11.48 32.33
N HIS A 7 21.57 -11.37 33.42
CA HIS A 7 20.29 -10.67 33.50
C HIS A 7 20.33 -9.59 34.61
N ALA A 8 21.46 -8.88 34.73
CA ALA A 8 21.64 -7.79 35.70
C ALA A 8 20.86 -6.51 35.32
N ASP A 9 20.35 -6.41 34.09
CA ASP A 9 19.41 -5.37 33.71
C ASP A 9 17.99 -5.86 34.01
N GLY A 10 17.35 -5.23 34.99
CA GLY A 10 15.92 -5.43 35.28
C GLY A 10 15.02 -5.21 34.06
N PRO A 11 13.70 -5.42 34.17
CA PRO A 11 12.80 -5.35 33.02
C PRO A 11 12.95 -4.03 32.25
N GLN A 12 13.55 -4.11 31.07
CA GLN A 12 13.74 -2.95 30.20
C GLN A 12 12.37 -2.34 29.88
N ARG A 13 12.23 -1.04 30.15
CA ARG A 13 10.99 -0.30 29.92
C ARG A 13 10.59 -0.47 28.45
N ARG A 14 9.42 -1.06 28.21
CA ARG A 14 8.89 -1.27 26.85
C ARG A 14 8.95 0.04 26.06
N ARG A 15 9.64 0.03 24.90
CA ARG A 15 9.77 1.20 24.01
C ARG A 15 8.37 1.69 23.61
N THR A 16 8.07 2.94 23.91
CA THR A 16 6.80 3.59 23.53
C THR A 16 7.04 4.47 22.32
N PHE A 17 6.21 4.33 21.29
CA PHE A 17 6.29 5.14 20.08
C PHE A 17 5.17 6.18 20.08
N SER A 18 5.52 7.44 19.85
CA SER A 18 4.55 8.49 19.55
C SER A 18 3.93 8.26 18.16
N ALA A 19 2.81 8.91 17.85
CA ALA A 19 2.23 8.83 16.51
C ALA A 19 3.18 9.32 15.42
N ALA A 20 3.94 10.38 15.70
CA ALA A 20 4.97 10.90 14.80
C ALA A 20 6.08 9.86 14.55
N ASP A 21 6.57 9.17 15.59
CA ASP A 21 7.57 8.12 15.43
C ASP A 21 7.06 6.97 14.57
N LYS A 22 5.79 6.57 14.77
CA LYS A 22 5.16 5.52 13.97
C LYS A 22 5.08 5.91 12.50
N LEU A 23 4.65 7.14 12.20
CA LEU A 23 4.58 7.66 10.82
C LEU A 23 5.96 7.76 10.18
N ALA A 24 6.97 8.25 10.91
CA ALA A 24 8.34 8.31 10.45
C ALA A 24 8.89 6.92 10.13
N HIS A 25 8.65 5.95 11.01
CA HIS A 25 9.08 4.57 10.79
C HIS A 25 8.36 3.90 9.61
N LEU A 26 7.07 4.18 9.39
CA LEU A 26 6.33 3.71 8.23
C LEU A 26 6.91 4.26 6.92
N ALA A 27 7.16 5.58 6.87
CA ALA A 27 7.72 6.22 5.69
C ALA A 27 9.12 5.68 5.35
N ALA A 28 10.00 5.55 6.35
CA ALA A 28 11.33 5.00 6.17
C ALA A 28 11.31 3.51 5.78
N TYR A 29 10.38 2.72 6.34
CA TYR A 29 10.19 1.33 5.92
C TYR A 29 9.71 1.22 4.47
N GLU A 30 8.72 2.03 4.06
CA GLU A 30 8.20 2.04 2.70
C GLU A 30 9.25 2.46 1.67
N GLN A 31 10.08 3.46 2.00
CA GLN A 31 11.25 3.84 1.20
C GLN A 31 12.27 2.70 1.11
N ALA A 32 12.61 2.06 2.23
CA ALA A 32 13.53 0.93 2.23
C ALA A 32 12.99 -0.26 1.41
N CYS A 33 11.68 -0.48 1.36
CA CYS A 33 11.08 -1.51 0.53
C CYS A 33 11.25 -1.26 -0.97
N GLN A 34 11.33 0.00 -1.43
CA GLN A 34 11.53 0.32 -2.85
C GLN A 34 12.86 -0.22 -3.39
N THR A 35 13.88 -0.30 -2.52
CA THR A 35 15.20 -0.84 -2.86
C THR A 35 15.40 -2.29 -2.36
N GLY A 36 14.35 -2.98 -1.93
CA GLY A 36 14.43 -4.33 -1.35
C GLY A 36 15.05 -4.40 0.05
N GLY A 37 15.32 -3.26 0.69
CA GLY A 37 16.00 -3.13 1.99
C GLY A 37 15.09 -3.19 3.23
N GLY A 38 13.78 -3.43 3.08
CA GLY A 38 12.82 -3.39 4.18
C GLY A 38 13.17 -4.32 5.35
N GLY A 39 13.59 -5.56 5.07
CA GLY A 39 14.01 -6.50 6.11
C GLY A 39 15.30 -6.11 6.85
N ALA A 40 16.20 -5.38 6.18
CA ALA A 40 17.39 -4.84 6.83
C ALA A 40 17.04 -3.66 7.74
N TYR A 41 16.11 -2.80 7.30
CA TYR A 41 15.59 -1.72 8.11
C TYR A 41 14.92 -2.22 9.41
N LEU A 42 14.05 -3.23 9.32
CA LEU A 42 13.39 -3.82 10.49
C LEU A 42 14.38 -4.35 11.54
N ARG A 43 15.45 -5.03 11.09
CA ARG A 43 16.48 -5.56 11.99
C ARG A 43 17.30 -4.44 12.64
N ARG A 44 17.63 -3.37 11.92
CA ARG A 44 18.35 -2.21 12.47
C ARG A 44 17.54 -1.48 13.52
N GLU A 45 16.24 -1.29 13.28
CA GLU A 45 15.36 -0.57 14.19
C GLU A 45 14.79 -1.44 15.32
N GLY A 46 15.02 -2.75 15.28
CA GLY A 46 14.45 -3.72 16.23
C GLY A 46 12.92 -3.84 16.11
N LEU A 47 12.37 -3.63 14.90
CA LEU A 47 10.94 -3.61 14.63
C LEU A 47 10.48 -4.95 14.03
N TYR A 48 9.29 -5.39 14.45
CA TYR A 48 8.63 -6.55 13.85
C TYR A 48 7.69 -6.13 12.71
N SER A 49 7.56 -6.99 11.70
CA SER A 49 6.66 -6.78 10.55
C SER A 49 5.19 -6.66 10.97
N SER A 50 4.79 -7.34 12.05
CA SER A 50 3.46 -7.21 12.67
C SER A 50 3.19 -5.78 13.13
N LEU A 51 4.18 -5.13 13.74
CA LEU A 51 4.05 -3.76 14.26
C LEU A 51 3.89 -2.74 13.12
N ILE A 52 4.67 -2.90 12.05
CA ILE A 52 4.50 -2.10 10.82
C ILE A 52 3.10 -2.31 10.23
N SER A 53 2.61 -3.55 10.19
CA SER A 53 1.28 -3.85 9.66
C SER A 53 0.16 -3.21 10.49
N GLU A 54 0.31 -3.20 11.82
CA GLU A 54 -0.61 -2.50 12.72
C GLU A 54 -0.57 -0.99 12.53
N TRP A 55 0.62 -0.39 12.46
CA TRP A 55 0.76 1.06 12.25
C TRP A 55 0.20 1.49 10.90
N ARG A 56 0.36 0.68 9.85
CA ARG A 56 -0.27 0.93 8.56
C ARG A 56 -1.80 0.98 8.70
N ARG A 57 -2.39 0.03 9.44
CA ARG A 57 -3.83 0.05 9.73
C ARG A 57 -4.25 1.29 10.53
N GLN A 58 -3.44 1.72 11.51
CA GLN A 58 -3.68 2.94 12.28
C GLN A 58 -3.62 4.20 11.40
N ARG A 59 -2.67 4.28 10.46
CA ARG A 59 -2.56 5.35 9.46
C ARG A 59 -3.77 5.36 8.53
N ASP A 60 -4.11 4.24 7.92
CA ASP A 60 -5.18 4.16 6.92
C ASP A 60 -6.56 4.54 7.52
N ALA A 61 -6.73 4.23 8.81
CA ALA A 61 -7.89 4.58 9.61
C ALA A 61 -7.85 6.01 10.19
N GLY A 62 -6.81 6.80 9.93
CA GLY A 62 -6.67 8.20 10.36
C GLY A 62 -6.38 8.38 11.85
N VAL A 63 -5.99 7.32 12.57
CA VAL A 63 -5.74 7.38 14.02
C VAL A 63 -4.41 8.07 14.34
N LEU A 64 -3.47 8.02 13.39
CA LEU A 64 -2.18 8.69 13.54
C LEU A 64 -2.23 10.16 13.14
N ASP A 65 -3.26 10.59 12.39
CA ASP A 65 -3.42 11.96 11.93
C ASP A 65 -4.15 12.78 13.01
N GLY A 66 -3.50 13.81 13.55
CA GLY A 66 -4.10 14.73 14.53
C GLY A 66 -3.98 14.32 16.00
N THR A 67 -3.25 13.26 16.32
CA THR A 67 -2.92 12.96 17.72
C THR A 67 -1.94 14.00 18.28
N LYS A 68 -2.28 14.58 19.44
CA LYS A 68 -1.43 15.58 20.08
C LYS A 68 -0.11 14.94 20.56
N PRO A 69 1.01 15.69 20.60
CA PRO A 69 2.26 15.19 21.16
C PRO A 69 2.05 14.66 22.59
N GLY A 70 2.33 13.37 22.80
CA GLY A 70 2.18 12.70 24.11
C GLY A 70 0.87 11.92 24.32
N GLU A 71 -0.09 11.99 23.40
CA GLU A 71 -1.32 11.20 23.48
C GLU A 71 -1.07 9.75 23.06
N LYS A 72 -1.52 8.80 23.90
CA LYS A 72 -1.38 7.38 23.58
C LYS A 72 -2.34 7.04 22.43
N VAL A 73 -1.81 6.62 21.29
CA VAL A 73 -2.60 6.05 20.20
C VAL A 73 -3.32 4.81 20.73
N GLY A 74 -4.63 4.94 20.95
CA GLY A 74 -5.50 3.87 21.47
C GLY A 74 -5.82 2.80 20.43
N LYS A 75 -6.68 1.86 20.81
CA LYS A 75 -7.30 0.91 19.86
C LYS A 75 -8.16 1.68 18.86
N LEU A 76 -8.25 1.17 17.63
CA LEU A 76 -9.15 1.73 16.61
C LEU A 76 -10.59 1.77 17.12
N THR A 77 -11.28 2.89 16.91
CA THR A 77 -12.72 2.97 17.13
C THR A 77 -13.48 2.21 16.04
N ALA A 78 -14.74 1.83 16.30
CA ALA A 78 -15.56 1.13 15.32
C ALA A 78 -15.71 1.94 14.01
N GLU A 79 -15.89 3.25 14.12
CA GLU A 79 -15.94 4.17 12.97
C GLU A 79 -14.63 4.14 12.16
N GLN A 80 -13.48 4.17 12.83
CA GLN A 80 -12.17 4.10 12.19
C GLN A 80 -11.95 2.75 11.50
N THR A 81 -12.45 1.65 12.07
CA THR A 81 -12.40 0.34 11.40
C THR A 81 -13.24 0.32 10.13
N GLU A 82 -14.41 0.94 10.17
CA GLU A 82 -15.31 0.99 9.00
C GLU A 82 -14.77 1.90 7.91
N ILE A 83 -14.21 3.07 8.27
CA ILE A 83 -13.52 3.94 7.33
C ILE A 83 -12.38 3.19 6.63
N ALA A 84 -11.57 2.45 7.39
CA ALA A 84 -10.47 1.66 6.81
C ALA A 84 -10.99 0.53 5.89
N ARG A 85 -12.12 -0.08 6.22
CA ARG A 85 -12.77 -1.09 5.38
C ARG A 85 -13.25 -0.46 4.08
N LEU A 86 -14.04 0.61 4.17
CA LEU A 86 -14.61 1.30 3.02
C LEU A 86 -13.52 1.82 2.07
N LYS A 87 -12.43 2.40 2.60
CA LYS A 87 -11.28 2.83 1.78
C LYS A 87 -10.67 1.66 0.97
N ARG A 88 -10.54 0.48 1.57
CA ARG A 88 -10.02 -0.71 0.87
C ARG A 88 -10.98 -1.22 -0.19
N GLU A 89 -12.28 -1.19 0.08
CA GLU A 89 -13.30 -1.58 -0.89
C GLU A 89 -13.30 -0.62 -2.09
N LEU A 90 -13.20 0.69 -1.83
CA LEU A 90 -13.06 1.73 -2.85
C LEU A 90 -11.81 1.51 -3.72
N GLU A 91 -10.65 1.27 -3.10
CA GLU A 91 -9.41 1.01 -3.84
C GLU A 91 -9.52 -0.22 -4.76
N ARG A 92 -10.13 -1.30 -4.27
CA ARG A 92 -10.37 -2.51 -5.07
C ARG A 92 -11.34 -2.25 -6.21
N ALA A 93 -12.42 -1.51 -5.96
CA ALA A 93 -13.39 -1.14 -6.99
C ALA A 93 -12.73 -0.29 -8.08
N ASN A 94 -11.94 0.72 -7.69
CA ASN A 94 -11.22 1.56 -8.64
C ASN A 94 -10.20 0.78 -9.47
N LYS A 95 -9.46 -0.17 -8.86
CA LYS A 95 -8.56 -1.05 -9.61
C LYS A 95 -9.28 -1.89 -10.66
N LYS A 96 -10.45 -2.44 -10.31
CA LYS A 96 -11.27 -3.18 -11.29
C LYS A 96 -11.75 -2.28 -12.41
N LEU A 97 -12.22 -1.08 -12.06
CA LEU A 97 -12.70 -0.09 -13.00
C LEU A 97 -11.59 0.29 -14.00
N ALA A 98 -10.39 0.63 -13.52
CA ALA A 98 -9.24 0.94 -14.37
C ALA A 98 -8.87 -0.22 -15.31
N THR A 99 -8.92 -1.46 -14.83
CA THR A 99 -8.70 -2.65 -15.69
C THR A 99 -9.77 -2.78 -16.76
N THR A 100 -11.05 -2.58 -16.41
CA THR A 100 -12.16 -2.64 -17.38
C THR A 100 -12.08 -1.54 -18.43
N GLU A 101 -11.74 -0.31 -18.03
CA GLU A 101 -11.53 0.80 -18.97
C GLU A 101 -10.38 0.49 -19.93
N THR A 102 -9.28 -0.07 -19.42
CA THR A 102 -8.14 -0.48 -20.27
C THR A 102 -8.56 -1.56 -21.28
N ALA A 103 -9.35 -2.53 -20.85
CA ALA A 103 -9.87 -3.57 -21.74
C ALA A 103 -10.76 -2.97 -22.85
N LEU A 104 -11.66 -2.03 -22.50
CA LEU A 104 -12.51 -1.33 -23.47
C LEU A 104 -11.68 -0.52 -24.47
N LEU A 105 -10.62 0.16 -24.02
CA LEU A 105 -9.70 0.88 -24.90
C LEU A 105 -9.01 -0.06 -25.89
N ILE A 106 -8.57 -1.24 -25.44
CA ILE A 106 -7.95 -2.24 -26.32
C ILE A 106 -8.97 -2.74 -27.35
N MET A 107 -10.19 -3.07 -26.91
CA MET A 107 -11.27 -3.50 -27.81
C MET A 107 -11.60 -2.44 -28.86
N GLY A 108 -11.69 -1.16 -28.46
CA GLY A 108 -11.92 -0.06 -29.39
C GLY A 108 -10.80 0.08 -30.43
N LYS A 109 -9.54 -0.05 -30.01
CA LYS A 109 -8.38 -0.04 -30.93
C LYS A 109 -8.39 -1.23 -31.89
N ALA A 110 -8.72 -2.42 -31.39
CA ALA A 110 -8.83 -3.61 -32.23
C ALA A 110 -9.94 -3.47 -33.28
N HIS A 111 -11.10 -2.93 -32.89
CA HIS A 111 -12.19 -2.66 -33.82
C HIS A 111 -11.80 -1.63 -34.89
N SER A 112 -11.15 -0.53 -34.49
CA SER A 112 -10.64 0.48 -35.43
C SER A 112 -9.61 -0.10 -36.42
N LEU A 113 -8.76 -1.02 -35.98
CA LEU A 113 -7.81 -1.71 -36.87
C LEU A 113 -8.53 -2.62 -37.87
N LEU A 114 -9.56 -3.35 -37.42
CA LEU A 114 -10.36 -4.19 -38.32
C LEU A 114 -11.10 -3.36 -39.37
N GLU A 115 -11.61 -2.18 -39.01
CA GLU A 115 -12.24 -1.26 -39.96
C GLU A 115 -11.25 -0.83 -41.04
N GLN A 116 -10.04 -0.40 -40.66
CA GLN A 116 -8.98 -0.01 -41.60
C GLN A 116 -8.59 -1.15 -42.56
N LEU A 117 -8.51 -2.39 -42.06
CA LEU A 117 -8.22 -3.56 -42.87
C LEU A 117 -9.36 -3.86 -43.86
N SER A 118 -10.62 -3.73 -43.42
CA SER A 118 -11.80 -3.90 -44.27
C SER A 118 -11.80 -2.88 -45.41
N GLU A 119 -11.66 -1.58 -45.09
CA GLU A 119 -11.62 -0.50 -46.08
C GLU A 119 -10.48 -0.69 -47.09
N SER A 120 -9.30 -1.13 -46.64
CA SER A 120 -8.17 -1.40 -47.54
C SER A 120 -8.43 -2.56 -48.50
N THR A 121 -9.16 -3.59 -48.05
CA THR A 121 -9.49 -4.77 -48.86
C THR A 121 -10.52 -4.41 -49.93
N ASP A 122 -11.53 -3.61 -49.58
CA ASP A 122 -12.54 -3.14 -50.52
C ASP A 122 -11.94 -2.25 -51.62
N ALA A 123 -11.01 -1.36 -51.26
CA ALA A 123 -10.31 -0.49 -52.21
C ALA A 123 -9.51 -1.27 -53.26
N ASP A 124 -8.86 -2.38 -52.87
CA ASP A 124 -8.11 -3.25 -53.79
C ASP A 124 -9.03 -4.01 -54.75
N GLU A 125 -10.19 -4.47 -54.28
CA GLU A 125 -11.21 -5.15 -55.11
C GLU A 125 -11.84 -4.21 -56.15
N GLN A 126 -12.10 -2.94 -55.80
CA GLN A 126 -12.59 -1.96 -56.77
C GLN A 126 -11.53 -1.58 -57.81
N ARG A 127 -10.24 -1.62 -57.46
CA ARG A 127 -9.16 -1.36 -58.42
C ARG A 127 -8.99 -2.47 -59.45
N LYS A 128 -9.21 -3.74 -59.09
CA LYS A 128 -9.14 -4.89 -60.01
C LYS A 128 -10.29 -4.96 -61.02
N LYS A 129 -11.42 -4.30 -60.73
CA LYS A 129 -12.62 -4.30 -61.58
C LYS A 129 -12.66 -3.16 -62.61
N ARG A 130 -11.65 -2.29 -62.65
CA ARG A 130 -11.51 -1.17 -63.61
C ARG A 130 -10.45 -1.49 -64.65
#